data_AF-A0A2V5XXQ4-F1
#
_entry.id   AF-A0A2V5XXQ4-F1
#
_cell.length_a   1.000
_cell.length_b   1.000
_cell.length_c   1.000
_cell.angle_alpha   90.00
_cell.angle_beta   90.00
_cell.angle_gamma   90.00
#
_symmetry.space_group_name_H-M   'P 1'
#
loop_
_entity.id
_entity.type
_entity.pdbx_description
1 polymer ?
#
loop_
_entity_poly.entity_id
_entity_poly.type
_entity_poly.pdbx_seq_one_letter_code
_entity_poly.pdbx_strand_id
1 'polypeptide(L)'
;MKRNWNWQLWIGFVVAVGGLFSYEFFAQFPITRDFPWANLLLFGIGAALLLFGLFRAFGRPQTYRGKIFGSIFAAIAMFFFAFFAYEIFYVLRQVPLSAQAPRVGQRAPEFTLPDQNGKQVALSDLLSPNGAVLIFYRGHW
;
A
#
# COMPACT_ATOMS: atom_id res chain seq x y z
N MET A 1 -0.73 39.61 24.75
CA MET A 1 -1.31 38.25 24.91
C MET A 1 -0.49 37.27 24.06
N LYS A 2 0.27 36.36 24.67
CA LYS A 2 1.03 35.33 23.95
C LYS A 2 0.03 34.32 23.34
N ARG A 3 -0.04 34.28 22.01
CA ARG A 3 -0.93 33.39 21.26
C ARG A 3 -0.34 31.97 21.32
N ASN A 4 -1.08 30.99 21.81
CA ASN A 4 -0.56 29.65 22.06
C ASN A 4 -0.32 28.87 20.74
N TRP A 5 0.79 28.14 20.70
CA TRP A 5 1.21 27.33 19.56
C TRP A 5 0.32 26.08 19.43
N ASN A 6 -0.21 25.82 18.23
CA ASN A 6 -1.14 24.72 17.96
C ASN A 6 -0.36 23.46 17.59
N TRP A 7 0.20 22.78 18.60
CA TRP A 7 1.05 21.60 18.43
C TRP A 7 0.37 20.46 17.66
N GLN A 8 -0.96 20.38 17.73
CA GLN A 8 -1.76 19.36 17.05
C GLN A 8 -1.57 19.39 15.53
N LEU A 9 -1.40 20.58 14.93
CA LEU A 9 -1.19 20.71 13.49
C LEU A 9 0.15 20.12 13.07
N TRP A 10 1.19 20.32 13.87
CA TRP A 10 2.53 19.79 13.60
C TRP A 10 2.58 18.28 13.82
N ILE A 11 2.07 17.79 14.94
CA ILE A 11 2.06 16.35 15.21
C ILE A 11 1.17 15.62 14.21
N GLY A 12 -0.01 16.16 13.89
CA GLY A 12 -0.88 15.57 12.87
C GLY A 12 -0.20 15.50 11.49
N PHE A 13 0.53 16.55 11.10
CA PHE A 13 1.29 16.55 9.85
C PHE A 13 2.43 15.53 9.86
N VAL A 14 3.26 15.52 10.91
CA VAL A 14 4.38 14.56 11.04
C VAL A 14 3.88 13.12 11.03
N VAL A 15 2.77 12.83 11.72
CA VAL A 15 2.16 11.50 11.71
C VAL A 15 1.65 11.11 10.32
N ALA A 16 1.03 12.03 9.57
CA ALA A 16 0.60 11.77 8.20
C ALA A 16 1.79 11.51 7.25
N VAL A 17 2.87 12.29 7.38
CA VAL A 17 4.12 12.06 6.62
C VAL A 17 4.73 10.71 6.99
N GLY A 18 4.75 10.37 8.28
CA GLY A 18 5.16 9.03 8.75
C GLY A 18 4.31 7.93 8.14
N GLY A 19 3.00 8.13 7.99
CA GLY A 19 2.10 7.21 7.30
C GLY A 19 2.51 6.89 5.86
N LEU A 20 3.08 7.84 5.13
CA LEU A 20 3.60 7.62 3.78
C LEU A 20 4.92 6.81 3.80
N PHE A 21 5.93 7.29 4.53
CA PHE A 21 7.29 6.73 4.46
C PHE A 21 7.50 5.45 5.28
N SER A 22 6.61 5.13 6.22
CA SER A 22 6.68 3.88 7.00
C SER A 22 6.23 2.65 6.22
N TYR A 23 5.67 2.81 5.01
CA TYR A 23 5.16 1.68 4.23
C TYR A 23 6.24 0.64 3.91
N GLU A 24 7.43 1.08 3.48
CA GLU A 24 8.52 0.15 3.14
C GLU A 24 8.93 -0.72 4.33
N PHE A 25 8.90 -0.16 5.53
CA PHE A 25 9.16 -0.91 6.76
C PHE A 25 8.03 -1.90 7.05
N PHE A 26 6.77 -1.47 7.01
CA PHE A 26 5.64 -2.36 7.27
C PHE A 26 5.47 -3.45 6.19
N ALA A 27 5.89 -3.21 4.95
CA ALA A 27 5.83 -4.19 3.88
C ALA A 27 6.74 -5.41 4.11
N GLN A 28 7.69 -5.33 5.05
CA GLN A 28 8.54 -6.47 5.45
C GLN A 28 7.78 -7.53 6.25
N PHE A 29 6.64 -7.17 6.84
CA PHE A 29 5.86 -8.09 7.67
C PHE A 29 4.63 -8.61 6.92
N PRO A 30 4.38 -9.93 6.89
CA PRO A 30 3.23 -10.50 6.18
C PRO A 30 1.87 -9.88 6.56
N ILE A 31 1.68 -9.57 7.84
CA ILE A 31 0.43 -9.02 8.39
C ILE A 31 0.08 -7.62 7.86
N THR A 32 1.06 -6.85 7.37
CA THR A 32 0.87 -5.48 6.87
C THR A 32 1.16 -5.34 5.38
N ARG A 33 1.82 -6.32 4.77
CA ARG A 33 2.14 -6.33 3.34
C ARG A 33 0.90 -6.43 2.45
N ASP A 34 -0.02 -7.33 2.79
CA ASP A 34 -1.19 -7.61 1.94
C ASP A 34 -2.27 -6.51 2.06
N PHE A 35 -2.34 -5.87 3.23
CA PHE A 35 -3.23 -4.74 3.48
C PHE A 35 -2.56 -3.74 4.43
N PRO A 36 -2.33 -2.48 4.02
CA PRO A 36 -1.51 -1.51 4.76
C PRO A 36 -2.27 -0.83 5.91
N TRP A 37 -2.97 -1.59 6.75
CA TRP A 37 -3.83 -1.05 7.80
C TRP A 37 -3.07 -0.14 8.78
N ALA A 38 -1.80 -0.45 9.09
CA ALA A 38 -0.96 0.36 9.97
C ALA A 38 -0.76 1.78 9.40
N ASN A 39 -0.44 1.89 8.10
CA ASN A 39 -0.32 3.18 7.41
C ASN A 39 -1.66 3.93 7.39
N LEU A 40 -2.76 3.23 7.13
CA LEU A 40 -4.11 3.83 7.15
C LEU A 40 -4.47 4.38 8.53
N LEU A 41 -4.10 3.69 9.61
CA LEU A 41 -4.27 4.20 10.97
C LEU A 41 -3.41 5.44 11.22
N LEU A 42 -2.16 5.47 10.77
CA LEU A 42 -1.32 6.67 10.87
C LEU A 42 -1.94 7.86 10.14
N PHE A 43 -2.42 7.67 8.91
CA PHE A 43 -3.15 8.71 8.19
C PHE A 43 -4.44 9.14 8.91
N GLY A 44 -5.20 8.20 9.48
CA GLY A 44 -6.41 8.48 10.24
C GLY A 44 -6.14 9.31 11.50
N ILE A 45 -5.11 8.95 12.27
CA ILE A 45 -4.67 9.70 13.45
C ILE A 45 -4.18 11.09 13.05
N GLY A 46 -3.35 11.19 12.01
CA GLY A 46 -2.85 12.45 11.48
C GLY A 46 -3.98 13.38 11.02
N ALA A 47 -4.95 12.83 10.29
CA ALA A 47 -6.13 13.56 9.84
C ALA A 47 -7.00 14.05 11.00
N ALA A 48 -7.27 13.21 12.00
CA ALA A 48 -8.04 13.61 13.19
C ALA A 48 -7.37 14.78 13.94
N LEU A 49 -6.04 14.72 14.12
CA LEU A 49 -5.27 15.78 14.77
C LEU A 49 -5.27 17.09 13.95
N LEU A 50 -5.11 16.99 12.62
CA LEU A 50 -5.16 18.15 11.72
C LEU A 50 -6.54 18.81 11.70
N LEU A 51 -7.62 18.01 11.59
CA LEU A 51 -8.99 18.51 11.62
C LEU A 51 -9.30 19.20 12.95
N PHE A 52 -8.94 18.58 14.07
CA PHE A 52 -9.15 19.17 15.39
C PHE A 52 -8.32 20.45 15.59
N GLY A 53 -7.07 20.45 15.13
CA GLY A 53 -6.21 21.63 15.12
C GLY A 53 -6.77 22.77 14.28
N LEU A 54 -7.35 22.46 13.11
CA LEU A 54 -8.05 23.41 12.24
C LEU A 54 -9.33 23.95 12.87
N PHE A 55 -10.20 23.09 13.40
CA PHE A 55 -11.42 23.52 14.09
C PHE A 55 -11.09 24.49 15.23
N ARG A 56 -10.03 24.24 16.01
CA ARG A 56 -9.55 25.18 17.04
C ARG A 56 -9.01 26.48 16.46
N ALA A 57 -8.23 26.42 15.39
CA ALA A 57 -7.65 27.60 14.74
C ALA A 57 -8.72 28.51 14.10
N PHE A 58 -9.78 27.94 13.54
CA PHE A 58 -10.89 28.66 12.93
C PHE A 58 -11.93 29.13 13.96
N GLY A 59 -12.26 28.30 14.96
CA GLY A 59 -13.25 28.60 16.00
C GLY A 59 -12.80 29.57 17.10
N ARG A 60 -11.48 29.68 17.37
CA ARG A 60 -10.93 30.67 18.32
C ARG A 60 -9.75 31.46 17.71
N PRO A 61 -10.00 32.36 16.74
CA PRO A 61 -8.96 33.04 15.97
C PRO A 61 -8.02 33.93 16.79
N GLN A 62 -8.54 34.48 17.89
CA GLN A 62 -7.78 35.40 18.76
C GLN A 62 -6.77 34.65 19.65
N THR A 63 -7.03 33.39 19.98
CA THR A 63 -6.22 32.59 20.92
C THR A 63 -5.21 31.66 20.23
N TYR A 64 -5.51 31.17 19.02
CA TYR A 64 -4.67 30.19 18.31
C TYR A 64 -4.14 30.74 16.97
N ARG A 65 -2.84 30.57 16.67
CA ARG A 65 -2.26 30.80 15.32
C ARG A 65 -2.41 29.51 14.50
N GLY A 66 -2.44 29.63 13.17
CA GLY A 66 -2.27 28.46 12.29
C GLY A 66 -3.39 28.19 11.29
N LYS A 67 -4.27 29.14 10.97
CA LYS A 67 -5.25 28.98 9.88
C LYS A 67 -4.56 28.67 8.55
N ILE A 68 -3.62 29.53 8.14
CA ILE A 68 -2.88 29.37 6.87
C ILE A 68 -2.02 28.10 6.90
N PHE A 69 -1.10 27.98 7.87
CA PHE A 69 -0.22 26.82 7.98
C PHE A 69 -0.98 25.49 8.19
N GLY A 70 -2.04 25.49 8.98
CA GLY A 70 -2.87 24.31 9.20
C GLY A 70 -3.63 23.89 7.94
N SER A 71 -4.13 24.85 7.15
CA SER A 71 -4.78 24.56 5.87
C SER A 71 -3.75 24.01 4.86
N ILE A 72 -2.54 24.57 4.83
CA ILE A 72 -1.44 24.06 4.00
C ILE A 72 -1.08 22.63 4.41
N PHE A 73 -0.87 22.36 5.71
CA PHE A 73 -0.55 21.02 6.20
C PHE A 73 -1.66 20.01 5.93
N ALA A 74 -2.92 20.41 6.08
CA ALA A 74 -4.05 19.55 5.76
C ALA A 74 -4.13 19.24 4.26
N ALA A 75 -3.89 20.23 3.39
CA ALA A 75 -3.86 20.02 1.94
C ALA A 75 -2.72 19.06 1.52
N ILE A 76 -1.52 19.24 2.06
CA ILE A 76 -0.38 18.37 1.79
C ILE A 76 -0.64 16.95 2.33
N ALA A 77 -1.16 16.82 3.55
CA ALA A 77 -1.50 15.52 4.13
C ALA A 77 -2.58 14.79 3.32
N MET A 78 -3.58 15.52 2.82
CA MET A 78 -4.62 14.98 1.94
C MET A 78 -4.02 14.51 0.61
N PHE A 79 -3.12 15.28 0.01
CA PHE A 79 -2.39 14.87 -1.18
C PHE A 79 -1.58 13.60 -0.93
N PHE A 80 -0.81 13.51 0.16
CA PHE A 80 -0.04 12.31 0.50
C PHE A 80 -0.92 11.10 0.74
N PHE A 81 -2.05 11.26 1.42
CA PHE A 81 -3.01 10.18 1.60
C PHE A 81 -3.60 9.70 0.26
N ALA A 82 -4.02 10.64 -0.61
CA ALA A 82 -4.58 10.31 -1.91
C ALA A 82 -3.55 9.63 -2.83
N PHE A 83 -2.32 10.16 -2.87
CA PHE A 83 -1.20 9.57 -3.58
C PHE A 83 -0.90 8.15 -3.07
N PHE A 84 -0.79 7.97 -1.75
CA PHE A 84 -0.59 6.66 -1.14
C PHE A 84 -1.70 5.68 -1.50
N ALA A 85 -2.95 6.10 -1.41
CA ALA A 85 -4.09 5.25 -1.74
C ALA A 85 -4.10 4.85 -3.22
N TYR A 86 -3.78 5.79 -4.12
CA TYR A 86 -3.68 5.51 -5.54
C TYR A 86 -2.56 4.50 -5.85
N GLU A 87 -1.35 4.72 -5.32
CA GLU A 87 -0.24 3.79 -5.52
C GLU A 87 -0.57 2.38 -5.00
N ILE A 88 -1.01 2.26 -3.75
CA ILE A 88 -1.20 0.95 -3.12
C ILE A 88 -2.43 0.20 -3.64
N PHE A 89 -3.56 0.88 -3.83
CA PHE A 89 -4.82 0.22 -4.18
C PHE A 89 -5.09 0.19 -5.68
N TYR A 90 -4.42 1.00 -6.48
CA TYR A 90 -4.56 0.99 -7.93
C TYR A 90 -3.28 0.52 -8.61
N VAL A 91 -2.19 1.30 -8.55
CA VAL A 91 -0.96 1.03 -9.33
C VAL A 91 -0.36 -0.34 -9.01
N LEU A 92 -0.11 -0.64 -7.74
CA LEU A 92 0.51 -1.90 -7.33
C LEU A 92 -0.41 -3.12 -7.51
N ARG A 93 -1.72 -2.91 -7.72
CA ARG A 93 -2.68 -3.98 -7.97
C ARG A 93 -2.90 -4.27 -9.46
N GLN A 94 -2.27 -3.50 -10.34
CA GLN A 94 -2.28 -3.76 -11.78
C GLN A 94 -1.43 -5.00 -12.06
N VAL A 95 -2.09 -6.15 -12.23
CA VAL A 95 -1.46 -7.40 -12.69
C VAL A 95 -1.95 -7.65 -14.12
N PRO A 96 -1.05 -7.95 -15.08
CA PRO A 96 -1.46 -8.27 -16.44
C PRO A 96 -2.41 -9.47 -16.44
N LEU A 97 -3.44 -9.37 -17.29
CA LEU A 97 -4.41 -10.45 -17.46
C LEU A 97 -3.71 -11.72 -17.96
N SER A 98 -4.09 -12.87 -17.39
CA SER A 98 -3.69 -14.19 -17.88
C SER A 98 -4.45 -14.58 -19.15
N ALA A 99 -4.47 -13.71 -20.16
CA ALA A 99 -5.30 -13.85 -21.36
C ALA A 99 -4.99 -15.12 -22.18
N GLN A 100 -3.76 -15.63 -22.05
CA GLN A 100 -3.26 -16.83 -22.75
C GLN A 100 -3.28 -18.08 -21.87
N ALA A 101 -3.88 -18.03 -20.67
CA ALA A 101 -3.99 -19.21 -19.82
C ALA A 101 -4.93 -20.25 -20.46
N PRO A 102 -4.53 -21.55 -20.51
CA PRO A 102 -5.38 -22.61 -21.01
C PRO A 102 -6.69 -22.71 -20.23
N ARG A 103 -7.80 -22.89 -20.94
CA ARG A 103 -9.12 -23.11 -20.33
C ARG A 103 -9.36 -24.60 -20.09
N VAL A 104 -10.33 -24.92 -19.23
CA VAL A 104 -10.76 -26.31 -19.00
C VAL A 104 -11.15 -26.95 -20.34
N GLY A 105 -10.60 -28.15 -20.59
CA GLY A 105 -10.80 -28.89 -21.84
C GLY A 105 -9.85 -28.51 -22.99
N GLN A 106 -9.06 -27.44 -22.87
CA GLN A 106 -7.98 -27.15 -23.82
C GLN A 106 -6.73 -27.96 -23.49
N ARG A 107 -5.99 -28.36 -24.53
CA ARG A 107 -4.68 -29.00 -24.36
C ARG A 107 -3.72 -28.00 -23.70
N ALA A 108 -3.08 -28.42 -22.61
CA ALA A 108 -2.02 -27.65 -21.98
C ALA A 108 -0.84 -27.47 -22.97
N PRO A 109 -0.26 -26.26 -23.09
CA PRO A 109 0.93 -26.03 -23.90
C PRO A 109 2.08 -26.91 -23.43
N GLU A 110 2.78 -27.51 -24.38
CA GLU A 110 4.03 -28.24 -24.10
C GLU A 110 5.08 -27.25 -23.59
N PHE A 111 5.88 -27.69 -22.63
CA PHE A 111 7.06 -26.97 -22.17
C PHE A 111 8.19 -27.94 -21.85
N THR A 112 9.41 -27.42 -21.84
CA THR A 112 10.59 -28.08 -21.29
C THR A 112 11.35 -27.05 -20.48
N LEU A 113 11.46 -27.28 -19.18
CA LEU A 113 12.07 -26.34 -18.23
C LEU A 113 13.09 -27.09 -17.37
N PRO A 114 14.17 -26.42 -16.93
CA PRO A 114 15.11 -27.01 -16.01
C PRO A 114 14.47 -27.18 -14.62
N ASP A 115 14.74 -28.32 -13.98
CA ASP A 115 14.46 -28.53 -12.57
C ASP A 115 15.49 -27.80 -11.67
N GLN A 116 15.39 -27.98 -10.36
CA GLN A 116 16.31 -27.38 -9.39
C GLN A 116 17.78 -27.81 -9.53
N ASN A 117 18.05 -28.89 -10.27
CA ASN A 117 19.39 -29.41 -10.54
C ASN A 117 19.86 -29.08 -11.98
N GLY A 118 19.09 -28.30 -12.74
CA GLY A 118 19.38 -27.98 -14.13
C GLY A 118 19.05 -29.09 -15.13
N LYS A 119 18.40 -30.17 -14.70
CA LYS A 119 17.94 -31.23 -15.59
C LYS A 119 16.69 -30.77 -16.33
N GLN A 120 16.68 -30.93 -17.64
CA GLN A 120 15.50 -30.60 -18.46
C GLN A 120 14.35 -31.57 -18.18
N VAL A 121 13.18 -31.03 -17.87
CA VAL A 121 11.95 -31.76 -17.62
C VAL A 121 10.85 -31.25 -18.55
N ALA A 122 10.28 -32.14 -19.35
CA ALA A 122 9.16 -31.82 -20.22
C ALA A 122 7.81 -32.10 -19.54
N LEU A 123 6.73 -31.44 -19.99
CA LEU A 123 5.37 -31.74 -19.53
C LEU A 123 5.02 -33.23 -19.72
N SER A 124 5.44 -33.83 -20.84
CA SER A 124 5.27 -35.25 -21.12
C SER A 124 5.87 -36.16 -20.06
N ASP A 125 6.98 -35.75 -19.43
CA ASP A 125 7.67 -36.53 -18.41
C ASP A 125 6.93 -36.51 -17.06
N LEU A 126 6.10 -35.49 -16.85
CA LEU A 126 5.31 -35.26 -15.63
C LEU A 126 3.91 -35.87 -15.70
N LEU A 127 3.43 -36.22 -16.90
CA LEU A 127 2.09 -36.77 -17.10
C LEU A 127 1.97 -38.20 -16.56
N SER A 128 1.15 -38.38 -15.54
CA SER A 128 0.77 -39.69 -15.00
C SER A 128 -0.62 -40.13 -15.49
N PRO A 129 -1.06 -41.38 -15.27
CA PRO A 129 -2.43 -41.82 -15.56
C PRO A 129 -3.51 -40.97 -14.88
N ASN A 130 -3.19 -40.34 -13.74
CA ASN A 130 -4.09 -39.46 -12.99
C ASN A 130 -3.91 -37.97 -13.33
N GLY A 131 -3.09 -37.65 -14.34
CA GLY A 131 -2.76 -36.29 -14.74
C GLY A 131 -1.53 -35.72 -14.02
N ALA A 132 -1.33 -34.41 -14.21
CA ALA A 132 -0.26 -33.63 -13.60
C ALA A 132 -0.83 -32.34 -13.00
N VAL A 133 -0.27 -31.87 -11.88
CA VAL A 133 -0.62 -30.60 -11.26
C VAL A 133 0.52 -29.62 -11.48
N LEU A 134 0.22 -28.49 -12.12
CA LEU A 134 1.18 -27.41 -12.36
C LEU A 134 0.92 -26.27 -11.37
N ILE A 135 1.91 -25.94 -10.56
CA ILE A 135 1.84 -24.82 -9.60
C ILE A 135 2.74 -23.70 -10.09
N PHE A 136 2.14 -22.57 -10.46
CA PHE A 136 2.87 -21.36 -10.86
C PHE A 136 3.03 -20.45 -9.64
N TYR A 137 4.26 -20.07 -9.33
CA TYR A 137 4.57 -19.12 -8.26
C TYR A 137 5.39 -17.95 -8.79
N ARG A 138 5.16 -16.75 -8.24
CA ARG A 138 5.91 -15.53 -8.57
C ARG A 138 6.82 -15.16 -7.41
N GLY A 139 8.13 -15.29 -7.63
CA GLY A 139 9.17 -14.98 -6.64
C GLY A 139 10.16 -16.13 -6.49
N HIS A 140 11.34 -15.83 -5.97
CA HIS A 140 12.31 -16.85 -5.54
C HIS A 140 12.12 -17.09 -4.03
N TRP A 141 12.27 -18.33 -3.62
CA TRP A 141 12.26 -18.80 -2.23
C TRP A 141 13.69 -19.10 -1.81
#